data_AF-A0A1Y4MUZ0-F1
#
_entry.id   AF-A0A1Y4MUZ0-F1
#
_cell.length_a   1.000
_cell.length_b   1.000
_cell.length_c   1.000
_cell.angle_alpha   90.00
_cell.angle_beta   90.00
_cell.angle_gamma   90.00
#
_symmetry.space_group_name_H-M   'P 1'
#
loop_
_entity.id
_entity.type
_entity.pdbx_description
1 polymer ?
#
loop_
_entity_poly.entity_id
_entity_poly.type
_entity_poly.pdbx_seq_one_letter_code
_entity_poly.pdbx_strand_id
1 'polypeptide(L)'
;MEVKKKKGNAPPRYDEAFKTGAIRMVTEQGRPSTEVAKELGICIDTLRSWLKAATGASAGGIDRQNREARRIRELEAENRALKKQLSEKDEVIDVLKKSVGILSKP
;
A
#
# COMPACT_ATOMS: atom_id res chain seq x y z
N MET A 1 -37.11 28.75 21.87
CA MET A 1 -36.22 27.74 21.26
C MET A 1 -35.41 28.43 20.17
N GLU A 2 -34.14 28.74 20.44
CA GLU A 2 -33.27 29.41 19.47
C GLU A 2 -32.83 28.44 18.36
N VAL A 3 -33.33 28.68 17.15
CA VAL A 3 -32.85 28.02 15.93
C VAL A 3 -31.50 28.60 15.57
N LYS A 4 -30.43 27.85 15.88
CA LYS A 4 -29.05 28.16 15.48
C LYS A 4 -28.96 28.22 13.95
N LYS A 5 -28.78 29.43 13.40
CA LYS A 5 -28.47 29.68 11.98
C LYS A 5 -27.25 28.86 11.55
N LYS A 6 -27.42 27.97 10.55
CA LYS A 6 -26.30 27.34 9.85
C LYS A 6 -25.49 28.44 9.16
N LYS A 7 -24.21 28.58 9.54
CA LYS A 7 -23.25 29.52 8.97
C LYS A 7 -23.11 29.21 7.46
N GLY A 8 -23.23 30.24 6.62
CA GLY A 8 -23.34 30.14 5.17
C GLY A 8 -22.29 29.22 4.54
N ASN A 9 -22.74 28.35 3.64
CA ASN A 9 -21.86 27.48 2.86
C ASN A 9 -20.99 28.36 1.97
N ALA A 10 -19.72 28.53 2.32
CA ALA A 10 -18.73 29.02 1.37
C ALA A 10 -18.81 28.15 0.09
N PRO A 11 -18.56 28.70 -1.11
CA PRO A 11 -18.54 27.91 -2.34
C PRO A 11 -17.69 26.65 -2.14
N PRO A 12 -18.08 25.47 -2.68
CA PRO A 12 -17.26 24.27 -2.59
C PRO A 12 -15.87 24.59 -3.12
N ARG A 13 -14.89 24.62 -2.22
CA ARG A 13 -13.53 25.11 -2.51
C ARG A 13 -12.75 24.21 -3.48
N TYR A 14 -13.33 23.04 -3.81
CA TYR A 14 -12.76 22.01 -4.67
C TYR A 14 -13.88 21.33 -5.48
N ASP A 15 -13.64 21.11 -6.76
CA ASP A 15 -14.56 20.40 -7.65
C ASP A 15 -14.66 18.91 -7.30
N GLU A 16 -15.80 18.29 -7.62
CA GLU A 16 -16.05 16.88 -7.31
C GLU A 16 -15.08 15.92 -8.02
N ALA A 17 -14.66 16.26 -9.24
CA ALA A 17 -13.65 15.50 -9.97
C ALA A 17 -12.31 15.47 -9.22
N PHE A 18 -11.91 16.61 -8.63
CA PHE A 18 -10.69 16.71 -7.84
C PHE A 18 -10.78 15.87 -6.57
N LYS A 19 -11.90 15.96 -5.84
CA LYS A 19 -12.13 15.15 -4.62
C LYS A 19 -12.06 13.66 -4.92
N THR A 20 -12.76 13.23 -5.98
CA THR A 20 -12.79 11.83 -6.41
C THR A 20 -11.40 11.35 -6.80
N GLY A 21 -10.64 12.17 -7.54
CA GLY A 21 -9.25 11.88 -7.88
C GLY A 21 -8.36 11.70 -6.66
N ALA A 22 -8.47 12.61 -5.68
CA ALA A 22 -7.69 12.55 -4.44
C ALA A 22 -8.02 11.30 -3.59
N ILE A 23 -9.31 10.96 -3.48
CA ILE A 23 -9.75 9.73 -2.79
C ILE A 23 -9.15 8.50 -3.49
N ARG A 24 -9.24 8.44 -4.83
CA ARG A 24 -8.75 7.33 -5.64
C ARG A 24 -7.25 7.06 -5.48
N MET A 25 -6.45 8.11 -5.33
CA MET A 25 -5.02 7.97 -5.08
C MET A 25 -4.74 7.23 -3.76
N VAL A 26 -5.57 7.43 -2.73
CA VAL A 26 -5.40 6.76 -1.45
C VAL A 26 -6.02 5.37 -1.45
N THR A 27 -7.20 5.19 -2.04
CA THR A 27 -7.94 3.92 -1.97
C THR A 27 -7.48 2.91 -3.01
N GLU A 28 -7.28 3.31 -4.26
CA GLU A 28 -6.94 2.38 -5.35
C GLU A 28 -5.43 2.25 -5.56
N GLN A 29 -4.72 3.38 -5.59
CA GLN A 29 -3.25 3.36 -5.74
C GLN A 29 -2.55 3.05 -4.42
N GLY A 30 -3.30 3.03 -3.32
CA GLY A 30 -2.81 2.73 -2.00
C GLY A 30 -1.86 3.78 -1.42
N ARG A 31 -1.79 4.99 -1.98
CA ARG A 31 -0.80 6.00 -1.56
C ARG A 31 -1.13 6.55 -0.17
N PRO A 32 -0.12 6.92 0.64
CA PRO A 32 -0.39 7.38 1.98
C PRO A 32 -1.09 8.74 1.98
N SER A 33 -2.06 8.91 2.87
CA SER A 33 -2.93 10.11 2.88
C SER A 33 -2.14 11.40 3.12
N THR A 34 -1.04 11.31 3.88
CA THR A 34 -0.13 12.43 4.16
C THR A 34 0.59 12.92 2.90
N GLU A 35 1.07 12.00 2.07
CA GLU A 35 1.79 12.29 0.84
C GLU A 35 0.85 12.87 -0.22
N VAL A 36 -0.32 12.25 -0.39
CA VAL A 36 -1.34 12.73 -1.33
C VAL A 36 -1.79 14.15 -0.97
N ALA A 37 -2.03 14.43 0.32
CA ALA A 37 -2.40 15.78 0.76
C ALA A 37 -1.29 16.81 0.48
N LYS A 38 -0.02 16.45 0.74
CA LYS A 38 1.14 17.31 0.50
C LYS A 38 1.33 17.60 -0.99
N GLU A 39 1.22 16.59 -1.84
CA GLU A 39 1.36 16.73 -3.30
C GLU A 39 0.24 17.60 -3.90
N LEU A 40 -0.99 17.40 -3.44
CA LEU A 40 -2.15 18.17 -3.90
C LEU A 40 -2.23 19.57 -3.26
N GLY A 41 -1.34 19.91 -2.32
CA GLY A 41 -1.34 21.20 -1.63
C GLY A 41 -2.56 21.44 -0.74
N ILE A 42 -3.22 20.39 -0.27
CA ILE A 42 -4.42 20.47 0.57
C ILE A 42 -4.12 20.11 2.02
N CYS A 43 -4.96 20.61 2.94
CA CYS A 43 -4.88 20.19 4.33
C CYS A 43 -5.21 18.70 4.45
N ILE A 44 -4.40 17.96 5.22
CA ILE A 44 -4.60 16.52 5.42
C ILE A 44 -5.98 16.21 6.02
N ASP A 45 -6.48 17.03 6.93
CA ASP A 45 -7.79 16.83 7.54
C ASP A 45 -8.94 16.97 6.53
N THR A 46 -8.75 17.78 5.48
CA THR A 46 -9.70 17.85 4.35
C THR A 46 -9.76 16.52 3.61
N LEU A 47 -8.61 15.95 3.26
CA LEU A 47 -8.56 14.65 2.60
C LEU A 47 -9.11 13.53 3.49
N ARG A 48 -8.80 13.55 4.79
CA ARG A 48 -9.35 12.59 5.77
C ARG A 48 -10.87 12.66 5.84
N SER A 49 -11.45 13.85 5.80
CA SER A 49 -12.90 14.04 5.78
C SER A 49 -13.53 13.46 4.53
N TRP A 50 -12.92 13.64 3.35
CA TRP A 50 -13.39 13.06 2.09
C TRP A 50 -13.30 11.54 2.09
N LEU A 51 -12.19 10.98 2.58
CA LEU A 51 -12.02 9.53 2.71
C LEU A 51 -13.07 8.91 3.64
N LYS A 52 -13.33 9.56 4.79
CA LYS A 52 -14.36 9.10 5.73
C LYS A 52 -15.76 9.17 5.12
N ALA A 53 -16.06 10.23 4.37
CA ALA A 53 -17.35 10.38 3.70
C ALA A 53 -17.56 9.36 2.57
N ALA A 54 -16.51 9.05 1.80
CA ALA A 54 -16.59 8.15 0.65
C ALA A 54 -16.56 6.66 1.02
N THR A 55 -15.77 6.29 2.02
CA THR A 55 -15.51 4.87 2.35
C THR A 55 -16.11 4.42 3.69
N GLY A 56 -16.54 5.35 4.54
CA GLY A 56 -16.93 5.07 5.92
C GLY A 56 -15.77 4.72 6.85
N ALA A 57 -14.55 4.54 6.32
CA ALA A 57 -13.36 4.18 7.07
C ALA A 57 -12.51 5.41 7.44
N SER A 58 -11.75 5.30 8.53
CA SER A 58 -10.75 6.31 8.87
C SER A 58 -9.57 6.22 7.90
N ALA A 59 -9.07 7.37 7.46
CA ALA A 59 -7.87 7.44 6.62
C ALA A 59 -6.68 6.68 7.22
N GLY A 60 -6.52 6.68 8.55
CA GLY A 60 -5.46 5.90 9.21
C GLY A 60 -5.64 4.38 9.07
N GLY A 61 -6.88 3.90 9.01
CA GLY A 61 -7.18 2.49 8.73
C GLY A 61 -6.84 2.11 7.29
N ILE A 62 -7.21 2.96 6.33
CA ILE A 62 -6.90 2.79 4.90
C ILE A 62 -5.38 2.79 4.70
N ASP A 63 -4.67 3.74 5.30
CA ASP A 63 -3.21 3.86 5.20
C ASP A 63 -2.50 2.62 5.76
N ARG A 64 -2.95 2.12 6.92
CA ARG A 64 -2.44 0.88 7.52
C ARG A 64 -2.65 -0.32 6.61
N GLN A 65 -3.85 -0.48 6.07
CA GLN A 65 -4.18 -1.57 5.16
C GLN A 65 -3.30 -1.52 3.90
N ASN A 66 -3.11 -0.33 3.33
CA ASN A 66 -2.26 -0.14 2.15
C ASN A 66 -0.79 -0.46 2.44
N ARG A 67 -0.28 -0.06 3.62
CA ARG A 67 1.07 -0.40 4.06
C ARG A 67 1.25 -1.90 4.24
N GLU A 68 0.27 -2.57 4.84
CA GLU A 68 0.29 -4.02 5.03
C GLU A 68 0.25 -4.76 3.69
N ALA A 69 -0.62 -4.34 2.77
CA ALA A 69 -0.68 -4.90 1.42
C ALA A 69 0.64 -4.77 0.66
N ARG A 70 1.33 -3.62 0.77
CA ARG A 70 2.69 -3.45 0.21
C ARG A 70 3.69 -4.41 0.84
N ARG A 71 3.72 -4.48 2.17
CA ARG A 71 4.63 -5.37 2.90
C ARG A 71 4.42 -6.84 2.54
N ILE A 72 3.17 -7.29 2.40
CA ILE A 72 2.86 -8.66 1.99
C ILE A 72 3.45 -8.95 0.60
N ARG A 73 3.23 -8.06 -0.38
CA ARG A 73 3.77 -8.23 -1.75
C ARG A 73 5.29 -8.31 -1.76
N GLU A 74 5.97 -7.48 -0.97
CA GLU A 74 7.42 -7.49 -0.82
C GLU A 74 7.90 -8.82 -0.22
N LEU A 75 7.29 -9.26 0.88
CA LEU A 75 7.62 -10.53 1.54
C LEU A 75 7.35 -11.75 0.64
N GLU A 76 6.29 -11.72 -0.17
CA GLU A 76 5.99 -12.77 -1.15
C GLU A 76 7.01 -12.78 -2.30
N ALA A 77 7.50 -11.62 -2.73
CA ALA A 77 8.58 -11.54 -3.71
C ALA A 77 9.90 -12.09 -3.14
N GLU A 78 10.24 -11.71 -1.92
CA GLU A 78 11.44 -12.20 -1.22
C GLU A 78 11.38 -13.71 -0.99
N ASN A 79 10.24 -14.25 -0.53
CA ASN A 79 10.05 -15.69 -0.37
C ASN A 79 10.24 -16.45 -1.68
N ARG A 80 9.73 -15.92 -2.80
CA ARG A 80 9.94 -16.53 -4.12
C ARG A 80 11.41 -16.52 -4.53
N ALA A 81 12.12 -15.42 -4.29
CA ALA A 81 13.55 -15.31 -4.57
C ALA A 81 14.38 -16.29 -3.73
N LEU A 82 14.09 -16.37 -2.42
CA LEU A 82 14.78 -17.29 -1.51
C LEU A 82 14.54 -18.76 -1.84
N LYS A 83 13.29 -19.14 -2.18
CA LYS A 83 12.98 -20.51 -2.63
C LYS A 83 13.72 -20.88 -3.90
N LYS A 84 13.85 -19.94 -4.85
CA LYS A 84 14.63 -20.14 -6.06
C LYS A 84 16.12 -20.38 -5.73
N GLN A 85 16.71 -19.55 -4.88
CA GLN A 85 18.10 -19.71 -4.45
C GLN A 85 18.35 -21.04 -3.70
N LEU A 86 17.38 -21.51 -2.91
CA LEU A 86 17.48 -22.81 -2.25
C LEU A 86 17.49 -23.95 -3.28
N SER A 87 16.59 -23.95 -4.25
CA SER A 87 16.57 -24.93 -5.33
C SER A 87 17.89 -24.98 -6.10
N GLU A 88 18.42 -23.82 -6.48
CA GLU A 88 19.71 -23.71 -7.18
C GLU A 88 20.86 -24.30 -6.35
N LYS A 89 20.87 -24.06 -5.03
CA LYS A 89 21.89 -24.60 -4.13
C LYS A 89 21.75 -26.11 -3.94
N ASP A 90 20.53 -26.63 -3.83
CA ASP A 90 20.26 -28.05 -3.69
C ASP A 90 20.73 -28.82 -4.94
N GLU A 91 20.48 -28.27 -6.13
CA GLU A 91 20.98 -28.83 -7.40
C GLU A 91 22.51 -28.88 -7.44
N VAL A 92 23.19 -27.81 -7.03
CA VAL A 92 24.66 -27.78 -6.95
C VAL A 92 25.19 -28.82 -5.97
N ILE A 93 24.56 -28.95 -4.80
CA ILE A 93 24.93 -29.96 -3.80
C ILE A 93 24.77 -31.37 -4.38
N ASP A 94 23.69 -31.63 -5.10
CA ASP A 94 23.43 -32.93 -5.70
C ASP A 94 24.47 -33.30 -6.77
N VAL A 95 24.87 -32.33 -7.60
CA VAL A 95 25.96 -32.53 -8.58
C VAL A 95 27.27 -32.84 -7.86
N LEU A 96 27.64 -32.05 -6.85
CA LEU A 96 28.87 -32.26 -6.09
C LEU A 96 28.90 -33.63 -5.40
N LYS A 97 27.80 -34.04 -4.77
CA LYS A 97 27.67 -35.36 -4.14
C LYS A 97 27.86 -36.50 -5.15
N LYS A 98 27.28 -36.39 -6.35
CA LYS A 98 27.44 -37.38 -7.43
C LYS A 98 28.91 -37.46 -7.88
N SER A 99 29.56 -36.32 -8.09
CA SER A 99 30.97 -36.27 -8.49
C SER A 99 31.91 -36.88 -7.44
N VAL A 100 31.72 -36.56 -6.16
CA VAL A 100 32.51 -37.14 -5.06
C VAL A 100 32.28 -38.65 -4.96
N GLY A 101 31.03 -39.11 -5.10
CA GLY A 101 30.71 -40.54 -5.07
C GLY A 101 31.33 -41.36 -6.21
N ILE A 102 31.55 -40.75 -7.38
CA ILE A 102 32.29 -41.34 -8.51
C ILE A 102 33.78 -41.39 -8.19
N LEU A 103 34.35 -40.30 -7.68
CA LEU A 103 35.79 -40.20 -7.37
C LEU A 103 36.21 -41.08 -6.17
N SER A 104 35.29 -41.39 -5.27
CA SER A 104 35.56 -42.13 -4.03
C SER A 104 35.55 -43.67 -4.17
N LYS A 105 35.16 -44.22 -5.33
CA LYS A 105 35.23 -45.68 -5.56
C LYS A 105 36.52 -46.01 -6.33
N PRO A 106 37.48 -46.74 -5.73
CA PRO A 106 38.62 -47.31 -6.48
C PRO A 106 38.19 -48.44 -7.41
#